data_AF-A0A945EWA2-F1
#
_entry.id   AF-A0A945EWA2-F1
#
_cell.length_a   1.000
_cell.length_b   1.000
_cell.length_c   1.000
_cell.angle_alpha   90.00
_cell.angle_beta   90.00
_cell.angle_gamma   90.00
#
_symmetry.space_group_name_H-M   'P 1'
#
loop_
_entity.id
_entity.type
_entity.pdbx_description
1 polymer ?
#
loop_
_entity_poly.entity_id
_entity_poly.type
_entity_poly.pdbx_seq_one_letter_code
_entity_poly.pdbx_strand_id
1 'polypeptide(L)'
;MKLDRHHKKFQLNGNSFSSDQELLSYAHDFSKELYDFFETWFSKDPFILVNTSGSTGVPKEIMLQKEQMIHSAFATGTYFDLEENTTALLCLSANFIAGKMMLVRALILGWKLDVVLPDASPLKNIQKEYDFSAMVPLQLENSI
;
A
#
# COMPACT_ATOMS: atom_id res chain seq x y z
N MET A 1 -2.42 -17.08 -18.09
CA MET A 1 -2.89 -15.68 -18.20
C MET A 1 -1.85 -14.83 -17.47
N LYS A 2 -1.14 -13.92 -18.16
CA LYS A 2 -0.26 -12.96 -17.47
C LYS A 2 -1.20 -12.05 -16.66
N LEU A 3 -1.27 -12.21 -15.34
CA LEU A 3 -1.77 -11.11 -14.52
C LEU A 3 -0.78 -9.97 -14.76
N ASP A 4 -1.24 -8.87 -15.36
CA ASP A 4 -0.53 -7.61 -15.29
C ASP A 4 -0.28 -7.34 -13.79
N ARG A 5 0.99 -7.26 -13.38
CA ARG A 5 1.39 -7.33 -11.97
C ARG A 5 1.06 -6.05 -11.18
N HIS A 6 0.63 -5.02 -11.90
CA HIS A 6 0.05 -3.79 -11.41
C HIS A 6 -0.89 -3.19 -12.47
N HIS A 7 -1.89 -2.42 -12.02
CA HIS A 7 -2.88 -1.79 -12.87
C HIS A 7 -2.31 -0.59 -13.63
N LYS A 8 -2.68 -0.39 -14.90
CA LYS A 8 -2.15 0.69 -15.76
C LYS A 8 -2.44 2.11 -15.28
N LYS A 9 -3.44 2.26 -14.40
CA LYS A 9 -3.84 3.55 -13.79
C LYS A 9 -3.19 3.80 -12.43
N PHE A 10 -2.44 2.83 -11.90
CA PHE A 10 -1.74 2.99 -10.63
C PHE A 10 -0.78 4.19 -10.70
N GLN A 11 -0.81 5.01 -9.65
CA GLN A 11 0.17 6.07 -9.44
C GLN A 11 0.73 6.01 -8.03
N LEU A 12 2.00 6.39 -7.89
CA LEU A 12 2.67 6.53 -6.60
C LEU A 12 3.24 7.94 -6.49
N ASN A 13 2.76 8.70 -5.50
CA ASN A 13 3.15 10.10 -5.27
C ASN A 13 3.01 10.96 -6.53
N GLY A 14 1.93 10.75 -7.29
CA GLY A 14 1.65 11.44 -8.55
C GLY A 14 2.42 10.92 -9.78
N ASN A 15 3.32 9.94 -9.63
CA ASN A 15 4.07 9.37 -10.75
C ASN A 15 3.36 8.14 -11.32
N SER A 16 3.33 8.03 -12.64
CA SER A 16 2.87 6.82 -13.35
C SER A 16 4.08 6.03 -13.81
N PHE A 17 3.96 4.70 -13.94
CA PHE A 17 5.08 3.83 -14.29
C PHE A 17 4.73 3.00 -15.52
N SER A 18 5.65 2.94 -16.46
CA SER A 18 5.52 2.16 -17.71
C SER A 18 5.94 0.70 -17.54
N SER A 19 6.68 0.38 -16.46
CA SER A 19 7.18 -0.96 -16.15
C SER A 19 7.43 -1.16 -14.66
N ASP A 20 7.45 -2.43 -14.23
CA ASP A 20 7.84 -2.82 -12.86
C ASP A 20 9.22 -2.27 -12.48
N GLN A 21 10.15 -2.18 -13.44
CA GLN A 21 11.52 -1.71 -13.21
C GLN A 21 11.58 -0.20 -12.92
N GLU A 22 10.74 0.60 -13.57
CA GLU A 22 10.65 2.04 -13.32
C GLU A 22 10.10 2.31 -11.92
N LEU A 23 9.05 1.59 -11.53
CA LEU A 23 8.49 1.65 -10.19
C LEU A 23 9.50 1.20 -9.13
N LEU A 24 10.24 0.12 -9.38
CA LEU A 24 11.32 -0.33 -8.49
C LEU A 24 12.42 0.74 -8.33
N SER A 25 12.85 1.38 -9.42
CA SER A 25 13.85 2.44 -9.36
C SER A 25 13.35 3.64 -8.55
N TYR A 26 12.10 4.06 -8.77
CA TYR A 26 11.50 5.15 -7.99
C TYR A 26 11.40 4.79 -6.50
N ALA A 27 10.93 3.58 -6.19
CA ALA A 27 10.78 3.12 -4.82
C ALA A 27 12.13 3.01 -4.10
N HIS A 28 13.18 2.56 -4.81
CA HIS A 28 14.56 2.52 -4.31
C HIS A 28 15.03 3.90 -3.84
N ASP A 29 14.78 4.93 -4.64
CA ASP A 29 15.20 6.31 -4.34
C ASP A 29 14.32 6.97 -3.27
N PHE A 30 13.07 6.52 -3.14
CA PHE A 30 12.11 7.07 -2.18
C PHE A 30 12.29 6.50 -0.76
N SER A 31 12.25 5.18 -0.61
CA SER A 31 12.41 4.52 0.70
C SER A 31 12.71 3.04 0.55
N LYS A 32 13.58 2.52 1.42
CA LYS A 32 13.94 1.10 1.46
C LYS A 32 12.70 0.20 1.64
N GLU A 33 11.75 0.61 2.47
CA GLU A 33 10.55 -0.19 2.78
C GLU A 33 9.65 -0.41 1.56
N LEU A 34 9.45 0.64 0.74
CA LEU A 34 8.70 0.50 -0.50
C LEU A 34 9.46 -0.35 -1.51
N TYR A 35 10.78 -0.15 -1.64
CA TYR A 35 11.60 -0.96 -2.52
C TYR A 35 11.52 -2.44 -2.17
N ASP A 36 11.77 -2.79 -0.91
CA ASP A 36 11.74 -4.18 -0.42
C ASP A 36 10.36 -4.81 -0.68
N PHE A 37 9.28 -4.05 -0.49
CA PHE A 37 7.93 -4.52 -0.80
C PHE A 37 7.75 -4.79 -2.29
N PHE A 38 8.06 -3.83 -3.17
CA PHE A 38 7.84 -3.99 -4.61
C PHE A 38 8.75 -5.06 -5.22
N GLU A 39 10.00 -5.17 -4.76
CA GLU A 39 10.92 -6.23 -5.17
C GLU A 39 10.32 -7.60 -4.85
N THR A 40 9.81 -7.76 -3.62
CA THR A 40 9.13 -8.98 -3.20
C THR A 40 7.83 -9.21 -4.01
N TRP A 41 7.04 -8.16 -4.23
CA TRP A 41 5.76 -8.24 -4.96
C TRP A 41 5.95 -8.69 -6.41
N PHE A 42 6.95 -8.15 -7.10
CA PHE A 42 7.26 -8.48 -8.51
C PHE A 42 8.11 -9.74 -8.68
N SER A 43 8.62 -10.32 -7.59
CA SER A 43 9.29 -11.62 -7.62
C SER A 43 8.34 -12.73 -8.11
N LYS A 44 8.93 -13.84 -8.56
CA LYS A 44 8.17 -15.04 -8.97
C LYS A 44 7.62 -15.84 -7.78
N ASP A 45 8.04 -15.53 -6.56
CA ASP A 45 7.55 -16.19 -5.36
C ASP A 45 6.05 -15.88 -5.19
N PRO A 46 5.16 -16.88 -5.07
CA PRO A 46 3.75 -16.63 -4.83
C PRO A 46 3.45 -16.13 -3.40
N PHE A 47 4.44 -16.11 -2.51
CA PHE A 47 4.28 -15.70 -1.12
C PHE A 47 4.96 -14.37 -0.79
N ILE A 48 4.47 -13.73 0.27
CA ILE A 48 5.09 -12.56 0.90
C ILE A 48 5.14 -12.79 2.41
N LEU A 49 6.30 -12.49 2.96
CA LEU A 49 6.52 -12.45 4.40
C LEU A 49 6.02 -11.12 4.95
N VAL A 50 5.12 -11.16 5.94
CA VAL A 50 4.54 -9.95 6.53
C VAL A 50 4.66 -9.99 8.05
N ASN A 51 4.97 -8.83 8.60
CA ASN A 51 4.97 -8.62 10.04
C ASN A 51 3.62 -8.09 10.47
N THR A 52 3.06 -8.69 11.51
CA THR A 52 1.92 -8.13 12.23
C THR A 52 2.44 -7.23 13.34
N SER A 53 1.76 -6.12 13.60
CA SER A 53 2.17 -5.19 14.67
C SER A 53 2.09 -5.81 16.06
N GLY A 54 1.34 -6.91 16.23
CA GLY A 54 1.21 -7.68 17.45
C GLY A 54 0.64 -6.86 18.61
N SER A 55 -0.62 -7.10 18.99
CA SER A 55 -1.21 -6.45 20.18
C SER A 55 -0.47 -6.76 21.49
N THR A 56 0.35 -7.81 21.50
CA THR A 56 1.17 -8.28 22.63
C THR A 56 2.65 -7.87 22.54
N GLY A 57 3.01 -6.95 21.63
CA GLY A 57 4.35 -6.33 21.56
C GLY A 57 5.45 -7.12 20.85
N VAL A 58 5.25 -8.41 20.57
CA VAL A 58 6.17 -9.21 19.75
C VAL A 58 5.60 -9.36 18.35
N PRO A 59 6.20 -8.75 17.31
CA PRO A 59 5.80 -8.96 15.93
C PRO A 59 5.81 -10.45 15.59
N LYS A 60 4.69 -10.94 15.05
CA LYS A 60 4.63 -12.29 14.48
C LYS A 60 4.76 -12.18 12.98
N GLU A 61 5.70 -12.94 12.45
CA GLU A 61 5.91 -13.12 11.03
C GLU A 61 4.93 -14.17 10.50
N ILE A 62 4.18 -13.83 9.46
CA ILE A 62 3.28 -14.76 8.79
C ILE A 62 3.55 -14.73 7.28
N MET A 63 3.40 -15.88 6.64
CA MET A 63 3.55 -16.02 5.20
C MET A 63 2.18 -15.98 4.54
N LEU A 64 1.98 -15.06 3.60
CA LEU A 64 0.71 -14.88 2.90
C LEU A 64 0.87 -15.12 1.41
N GLN A 65 -0.15 -15.70 0.77
CA GLN A 65 -0.17 -15.83 -0.69
C GLN A 65 -0.55 -14.49 -1.33
N LYS A 66 0.15 -14.09 -2.39
CA LYS A 66 -0.16 -12.89 -3.17
C LYS A 66 -1.60 -12.91 -3.69
N GLU A 67 -2.10 -14.08 -4.09
CA GLU A 67 -3.48 -14.26 -4.53
C GLU A 67 -4.50 -13.91 -3.43
N GLN A 68 -4.25 -14.28 -2.18
CA GLN A 68 -5.12 -13.91 -1.06
C GLN A 68 -5.12 -12.39 -0.81
N MET A 69 -3.96 -11.75 -0.97
CA MET A 69 -3.86 -10.29 -0.87
C MET A 69 -4.61 -9.58 -2.00
N ILE A 70 -4.57 -10.13 -3.22
CA ILE A 70 -5.35 -9.64 -4.37
C ILE A 70 -6.85 -9.77 -4.10
N HIS A 71 -7.33 -10.91 -3.62
CA HIS A 71 -8.74 -11.08 -3.25
C HIS A 71 -9.17 -10.11 -2.13
N SER A 72 -8.30 -9.88 -1.15
CA SER A 72 -8.53 -8.90 -0.08
C SER A 72 -8.60 -7.46 -0.59
N ALA A 73 -7.80 -7.12 -1.60
CA ALA A 73 -7.89 -5.82 -2.28
C ALA A 73 -9.26 -5.65 -2.95
N PHE A 74 -9.69 -6.61 -3.77
CA PHE A 74 -11.01 -6.55 -4.42
C PHE A 74 -12.16 -6.49 -3.41
N ALA A 75 -12.09 -7.26 -2.32
CA ALA A 75 -13.09 -7.20 -1.25
C ALA A 75 -13.17 -5.81 -0.61
N THR A 76 -12.01 -5.17 -0.37
CA THR A 76 -11.97 -3.80 0.15
C THR A 76 -12.60 -2.81 -0.83
N GLY A 77 -12.19 -2.85 -2.11
CA GLY A 77 -12.72 -1.96 -3.14
C GLY A 77 -14.23 -2.10 -3.30
N THR A 78 -14.73 -3.34 -3.32
CA THR A 78 -16.18 -3.62 -3.41
C THR A 78 -16.94 -3.12 -2.19
N TYR A 79 -16.41 -3.34 -0.98
CA TYR A 79 -17.11 -2.98 0.26
C TYR A 79 -17.27 -1.47 0.43
N PHE A 80 -16.24 -0.70 0.06
CA PHE A 80 -16.24 0.76 0.21
C PHE A 80 -16.66 1.51 -1.07
N ASP A 81 -17.07 0.79 -2.12
CA ASP A 81 -17.42 1.36 -3.43
C ASP A 81 -16.28 2.23 -4.02
N LEU A 82 -15.03 1.73 -3.90
CA LEU A 82 -13.82 2.41 -4.35
C LEU A 82 -13.36 1.87 -5.71
N GLU A 83 -13.55 2.67 -6.74
CA GLU A 83 -13.23 2.33 -8.12
C GLU A 83 -11.78 2.69 -8.51
N GLU A 84 -11.43 2.47 -9.78
CA GLU A 84 -10.18 2.96 -10.34
C GLU A 84 -10.05 4.48 -10.22
N ASN A 85 -8.81 4.97 -10.17
CA ASN A 85 -8.48 6.40 -9.98
C ASN A 85 -8.79 6.98 -8.59
N THR A 86 -9.32 6.19 -7.65
CA THR A 86 -9.42 6.52 -6.21
C THR A 86 -8.10 7.13 -5.74
N THR A 87 -8.17 8.29 -5.10
CA THR A 87 -7.05 8.94 -4.43
C THR A 87 -6.93 8.42 -3.01
N ALA A 88 -5.77 7.86 -2.67
CA ALA A 88 -5.56 7.24 -1.37
C ALA A 88 -4.29 7.73 -0.69
N LEU A 89 -4.33 7.78 0.64
CA LEU A 89 -3.17 8.11 1.47
C LEU A 89 -2.69 6.89 2.25
N LEU A 90 -1.42 6.53 2.08
CA LEU A 90 -0.68 5.62 2.94
C LEU A 90 0.13 6.41 3.97
N CYS A 91 -0.34 6.40 5.22
CA CYS A 91 0.35 6.95 6.38
C CYS A 91 0.72 5.90 7.44
N LEU A 92 0.58 4.62 7.09
CA LEU A 92 0.99 3.47 7.89
C LEU A 92 2.34 2.94 7.39
N SER A 93 3.12 2.34 8.28
CA SER A 93 4.41 1.74 7.89
C SER A 93 4.22 0.54 6.95
N ALA A 94 4.92 0.57 5.81
CA ALA A 94 4.98 -0.52 4.85
C ALA A 94 5.77 -1.75 5.36
N ASN A 95 6.40 -1.67 6.55
CA ASN A 95 7.02 -2.83 7.20
C ASN A 95 5.98 -3.82 7.74
N PHE A 96 4.76 -3.36 8.01
CA PHE A 96 3.68 -4.16 8.57
C PHE A 96 2.58 -4.44 7.56
N ILE A 97 1.78 -5.47 7.82
CA ILE A 97 0.69 -5.90 6.94
C ILE A 97 -0.29 -4.78 6.57
N ALA A 98 -0.58 -3.84 7.48
CA ALA A 98 -1.53 -2.77 7.21
C ALA A 98 -1.04 -1.82 6.10
N GLY A 99 0.24 -1.43 6.14
CA GLY A 99 0.84 -0.62 5.06
C GLY A 99 1.02 -1.42 3.77
N LYS A 100 1.46 -2.69 3.86
CA LYS A 100 1.58 -3.57 2.68
C LYS A 100 0.25 -3.76 1.96
N MET A 101 -0.86 -3.91 2.70
CA MET A 101 -2.18 -4.06 2.09
C MET A 101 -2.66 -2.79 1.39
N MET A 102 -2.30 -1.59 1.87
CA MET A 102 -2.58 -0.35 1.14
C MET A 102 -1.84 -0.29 -0.19
N LEU A 103 -0.58 -0.73 -0.23
CA LEU A 103 0.19 -0.83 -1.47
C LEU A 103 -0.44 -1.83 -2.44
N VAL A 104 -0.83 -3.02 -1.96
CA VAL A 104 -1.51 -4.03 -2.80
C VAL A 104 -2.83 -3.49 -3.34
N ARG A 105 -3.67 -2.87 -2.49
CA ARG A 105 -4.94 -2.27 -2.93
C ARG A 105 -4.72 -1.28 -4.06
N ALA A 106 -3.79 -0.35 -3.88
CA ALA A 106 -3.53 0.65 -4.89
C ALA A 106 -2.99 0.05 -6.20
N LEU A 107 -2.04 -0.89 -6.11
CA LEU A 107 -1.48 -1.58 -7.26
C LEU A 107 -2.54 -2.35 -8.05
N ILE A 108 -3.44 -3.07 -7.37
CA ILE A 108 -4.42 -3.97 -8.00
C ILE A 108 -5.63 -3.21 -8.52
N LEU A 109 -6.10 -2.21 -7.78
CA LEU A 109 -7.31 -1.46 -8.10
C LEU A 109 -7.04 -0.20 -8.93
N GLY A 110 -5.77 0.12 -9.22
CA GLY A 110 -5.43 1.29 -10.03
C GLY A 110 -5.68 2.60 -9.31
N TRP A 111 -5.36 2.67 -8.03
CA TRP A 111 -5.48 3.89 -7.23
C TRP A 111 -4.28 4.82 -7.43
N LYS A 112 -4.49 6.08 -7.09
CA LYS A 112 -3.45 7.11 -6.99
C LYS A 112 -3.04 7.22 -5.52
N LEU A 113 -1.96 6.53 -5.16
CA LEU A 113 -1.50 6.44 -3.78
C LEU A 113 -0.42 7.48 -3.50
N ASP A 114 -0.65 8.31 -2.48
CA ASP A 114 0.41 9.12 -1.88
C ASP A 114 0.91 8.42 -0.61
N VAL A 115 2.23 8.41 -0.42
CA VAL A 115 2.90 7.80 0.71
C VAL A 115 3.59 8.89 1.50
N VAL A 116 3.29 8.96 2.80
CA VAL A 116 3.96 9.82 3.76
C VAL A 116 4.65 8.99 4.82
N LEU A 117 5.65 9.57 5.49
CA LEU A 117 6.27 8.92 6.63
C LEU A 117 5.22 8.68 7.72
N PRO A 118 5.21 7.50 8.37
CA PRO A 118 4.29 7.23 9.46
C PRO A 118 4.50 8.22 10.61
N ASP A 119 3.46 8.96 10.94
CA ASP A 119 3.45 9.99 11.98
C ASP A 119 2.17 9.88 12.82
N ALA A 120 2.18 10.42 14.04
CA ALA A 120 1.01 10.45 14.91
C ALA A 120 -0.07 11.42 14.42
N SER A 121 0.31 12.42 13.62
CA SER A 121 -0.56 13.45 13.03
C SER A 121 -0.37 13.50 11.51
N PRO A 122 -0.73 12.42 10.77
CA PRO A 122 -0.34 12.25 9.37
C PRO A 122 -0.93 13.32 8.44
N LEU A 123 -2.04 13.94 8.83
CA LEU A 123 -2.71 14.98 8.04
C LEU A 123 -2.24 16.41 8.32
N LYS A 124 -1.36 16.64 9.31
CA LYS A 124 -1.02 17.99 9.81
C LYS A 124 -0.62 18.99 8.71
N ASN A 125 0.06 18.52 7.67
CA ASN A 125 0.55 19.35 6.56
C ASN A 125 -0.07 18.95 5.21
N ILE A 126 -1.15 18.17 5.22
CA ILE A 126 -1.81 17.68 4.03
C ILE A 126 -3.04 18.57 3.76
N GLN A 127 -3.02 19.28 2.64
CA GLN A 127 -4.17 20.07 2.17
C GLN A 127 -4.99 19.33 1.10
N LYS A 128 -4.49 18.19 0.63
CA LYS A 128 -5.16 17.37 -0.37
C LYS A 128 -6.25 16.53 0.28
N GLU A 129 -7.43 16.52 -0.34
CA GLU A 129 -8.50 15.57 0.01
C GLU A 129 -8.21 14.21 -0.63
N TYR A 130 -8.53 13.15 0.11
CA TYR A 130 -8.38 11.77 -0.33
C TYR A 130 -9.71 11.05 -0.19
N ASP A 131 -10.02 10.21 -1.17
CA ASP A 131 -11.19 9.33 -1.15
C ASP A 131 -11.05 8.25 -0.08
N PHE A 132 -9.81 7.83 0.22
CA PHE A 132 -9.56 6.76 1.18
C PHE A 132 -8.23 6.89 1.94
N SER A 133 -8.23 6.51 3.22
CA SER A 133 -7.01 6.23 3.98
C SER A 133 -7.28 5.17 5.04
N ALA A 134 -6.24 4.41 5.39
CA ALA A 134 -6.25 3.51 6.54
C ALA A 134 -5.36 4.10 7.62
N MET A 135 -5.88 4.22 8.84
CA MET A 135 -5.22 4.84 9.98
C MET A 135 -5.40 4.01 11.25
N VAL A 136 -4.49 4.17 12.20
CA VAL A 136 -4.74 3.71 13.59
C VAL A 136 -5.57 4.77 14.35
N PRO A 137 -6.28 4.40 15.43
CA PRO A 137 -7.13 5.36 16.16
C PRO A 137 -6.42 6.65 16.58
N LEU A 138 -5.17 6.56 17.05
CA LEU A 138 -4.36 7.73 17.42
C LEU A 138 -4.13 8.70 16.25
N GLN A 139 -3.90 8.17 15.05
CA GLN A 139 -3.71 8.99 13.85
C GLN A 139 -5.00 9.73 13.47
N LEU A 140 -6.14 9.05 13.63
CA LEU A 140 -7.45 9.64 13.38
C LEU A 140 -7.78 10.73 14.43
N GLU A 141 -7.53 10.46 15.71
CA GLU A 141 -7.75 11.42 16.80
C GLU A 141 -6.99 12.73 16.59
N ASN A 142 -5.75 12.66 16.10
CA ASN A 142 -4.94 13.84 15.79
C ASN A 142 -5.25 14.50 14.44
N SER A 143 -6.29 14.03 13.73
CA SER A 143 -6.66 14.49 12.39
C SER A 143 -8.08 15.10 12.34
N ILE A 144 -8.78 15.18 13.47
CA ILE A 144 -10.14 15.71 13.63
C ILE A 144 -10.10 17.05 14.35
#